data_AF-A0AAN6DTM3-F1
#
_entry.id   AF-A0AAN6DTM3-F1
#
_cell.length_a   1.000
_cell.length_b   1.000
_cell.length_c   1.000
_cell.angle_alpha   90.00
_cell.angle_beta   90.00
_cell.angle_gamma   90.00
#
_symmetry.space_group_name_H-M   'P 1'
#
loop_
_entity.id
_entity.type
_entity.pdbx_description
1 polymer ?
#
loop_
_entity_poly.entity_id
_entity_poly.type
_entity_poly.pdbx_seq_one_letter_code
_entity_poly.pdbx_strand_id
1 'polypeptide(L)'
;MSTRKILLINGPNLNLLGTREPQIYGSTTLTQLTDSIVSRGKDLNITVHSFQSNHEGQIIDFLHSHFVPDTASSADSPKPKTAVIINPAAYTHTSVAIRDALLGTSLPFIEVHISNVHARESFRSHSYFSDKATGVIMGLGVYGYTAALEFWAQKWDAEERTDQGDQ
;
A
#
# COMPACT_ATOMS: atom_id res chain seq x y z
N MET A 1 -9.30 -0.56 -21.85
CA MET A 1 -8.09 -0.76 -21.02
C MET A 1 -8.53 -1.27 -19.66
N SER A 2 -7.81 -2.22 -19.08
CA SER A 2 -8.10 -2.68 -17.72
C SER A 2 -7.86 -1.54 -16.73
N THR A 3 -8.81 -1.26 -15.85
CA THR A 3 -8.69 -0.19 -14.85
C THR A 3 -7.71 -0.63 -13.76
N ARG A 4 -6.68 0.19 -13.51
CA ARG A 4 -5.66 -0.05 -12.48
C ARG A 4 -6.01 0.71 -11.20
N LYS A 5 -5.93 0.04 -10.06
CA LYS A 5 -6.36 0.57 -8.76
C LYS A 5 -5.35 0.25 -7.68
N ILE A 6 -5.03 1.23 -6.84
CA ILE A 6 -4.21 1.04 -5.64
C ILE A 6 -5.01 1.43 -4.40
N LEU A 7 -4.97 0.56 -3.40
CA LEU A 7 -5.41 0.87 -2.04
C LEU A 7 -4.20 1.37 -1.26
N LEU A 8 -4.21 2.65 -0.89
CA LEU A 8 -3.17 3.28 -0.07
C LEU A 8 -3.62 3.28 1.39
N ILE A 9 -3.06 2.39 2.21
CA ILE A 9 -3.50 2.15 3.58
C ILE A 9 -2.44 2.64 4.57
N ASN A 10 -2.86 3.46 5.52
CA ASN A 10 -2.01 3.95 6.60
C ASN A 10 -2.56 3.50 7.96
N GLY A 11 -1.72 2.84 8.74
CA GLY A 11 -2.04 2.31 10.05
C GLY A 11 -2.04 3.38 11.16
N PRO A 12 -1.93 2.93 12.42
CA PRO A 12 -2.15 3.78 13.58
C PRO A 12 -1.09 4.87 13.72
N ASN A 13 -1.51 6.00 14.27
CA ASN A 13 -0.72 7.21 14.56
C ASN A 13 -0.18 7.97 13.34
N LEU A 14 -0.32 7.45 12.11
CA LEU A 14 0.11 8.17 10.92
C LEU A 14 -0.73 9.42 10.64
N ASN A 15 -1.93 9.54 11.21
CA ASN A 15 -2.71 10.78 11.22
C ASN A 15 -1.99 11.94 11.94
N LEU A 16 -0.97 11.65 12.75
CA LEU A 16 -0.15 12.65 13.44
C LEU A 16 1.13 13.02 12.66
N LEU A 17 1.34 12.48 11.45
CA LEU A 17 2.50 12.80 10.62
C LEU A 17 2.60 14.31 10.38
N GLY A 18 3.81 14.85 10.45
CA GLY A 18 4.09 16.28 10.30
C GLY A 18 3.85 17.14 11.55
N THR A 19 3.20 16.61 12.60
CA THR A 19 2.98 17.33 13.87
C THR A 19 3.84 16.82 15.02
N ARG A 20 4.34 15.58 14.93
CA ARG A 20 5.16 14.93 15.96
C ARG A 20 6.57 14.62 15.45
N GLU A 21 7.59 14.95 16.25
CA GLU A 21 9.00 14.61 15.99
C GLU A 21 9.45 14.92 14.54
N PRO A 22 9.29 16.17 14.04
CA PRO A 22 9.54 16.51 12.64
C PRO A 22 11.00 16.28 12.20
N GLN A 23 11.93 16.20 13.14
CA GLN A 23 13.33 15.84 12.87
C GLN A 23 13.47 14.38 12.38
N ILE A 24 12.53 13.50 12.71
CA ILE A 24 12.53 12.07 12.36
C ILE A 24 11.65 11.81 11.13
N TYR A 25 10.48 12.47 11.05
CA TYR A 25 9.46 12.17 10.03
C TYR A 25 9.30 13.24 8.95
N GLY A 26 9.98 14.39 9.08
CA GLY A 26 9.76 15.57 8.26
C GLY A 26 8.52 16.37 8.66
N SER A 27 8.29 17.49 7.98
CA SER A 27 7.14 18.38 8.19
C SER A 27 5.93 18.04 7.30
N THR A 28 6.05 17.06 6.41
CA THR A 28 4.98 16.64 5.51
C THR A 28 3.85 16.00 6.31
N THR A 29 2.62 16.48 6.16
CA THR A 29 1.45 15.87 6.80
C THR A 29 0.98 14.64 6.05
N LEU A 30 0.18 13.79 6.71
CA LEU A 30 -0.42 12.64 6.03
C LEU A 30 -1.28 13.06 4.84
N THR A 31 -2.06 14.14 4.98
CA THR A 31 -2.89 14.68 3.88
C THR A 31 -2.04 15.08 2.69
N GLN A 32 -0.94 15.82 2.91
CA GLN A 32 -0.03 16.21 1.83
C GLN A 32 0.61 15.00 1.14
N LEU A 33 0.98 14.00 1.92
CA LEU A 33 1.49 12.73 1.40
C LEU A 33 0.42 12.03 0.54
N THR A 34 -0.79 11.83 1.05
CA THR A 34 -1.86 11.14 0.31
C THR A 34 -2.25 11.88 -0.95
N ASP A 35 -2.35 13.21 -0.91
CA ASP A 35 -2.67 14.04 -2.06
C ASP A 35 -1.59 13.95 -3.14
N SER A 36 -0.32 13.94 -2.74
CA SER A 36 0.81 13.75 -3.66
C SER A 36 0.75 12.38 -4.35
N ILE A 37 0.47 11.30 -3.62
CA ILE A 37 0.37 9.95 -4.19
C ILE A 37 -0.87 9.81 -5.08
N VAL A 38 -2.01 10.40 -4.70
CA VAL A 38 -3.22 10.42 -5.54
C VAL A 38 -2.96 11.19 -6.84
N SER A 39 -2.30 12.35 -6.76
CA SER A 39 -1.93 13.12 -7.95
C SER A 39 -1.02 12.31 -8.87
N ARG A 40 0.04 11.71 -8.31
CA ARG A 40 0.97 10.90 -9.10
C ARG A 40 0.30 9.65 -9.68
N GLY A 41 -0.65 9.06 -8.96
CA GLY A 41 -1.45 7.95 -9.46
C GLY A 41 -2.22 8.32 -10.72
N LYS A 42 -2.85 9.51 -10.75
CA LYS A 42 -3.53 10.03 -11.94
C LYS A 42 -2.59 10.15 -13.13
N ASP A 43 -1.39 10.69 -12.93
CA ASP A 43 -0.37 10.82 -13.99
C ASP A 43 0.04 9.45 -14.57
N LEU A 44 -0.04 8.39 -13.76
CA LEU A 44 0.27 7.00 -14.12
C LEU A 44 -0.95 6.18 -14.56
N ASN A 45 -2.12 6.81 -14.74
CA ASN A 45 -3.39 6.14 -15.04
C ASN A 45 -3.80 5.07 -13.98
N ILE A 46 -3.50 5.34 -12.72
CA ILE A 46 -3.84 4.49 -11.57
C ILE A 46 -4.76 5.27 -10.62
N THR A 47 -5.94 4.71 -10.35
CA THR A 47 -6.83 5.25 -9.33
C THR A 47 -6.34 4.86 -7.94
N VAL A 48 -6.02 5.83 -7.10
CA VAL A 48 -5.58 5.60 -5.71
C VAL A 48 -6.72 5.89 -4.74
N HIS A 49 -7.07 4.91 -3.92
CA HIS A 49 -7.99 5.05 -2.79
C HIS A 49 -7.19 5.10 -1.49
N SER A 50 -7.10 6.28 -0.88
CA SER A 50 -6.40 6.47 0.39
C SER A 50 -7.30 6.19 1.58
N PHE A 51 -6.78 5.45 2.56
CA PHE A 51 -7.44 5.16 3.82
C PHE A 51 -6.44 5.21 4.98
N GLN A 52 -6.88 5.76 6.11
CA GLN A 52 -6.12 5.73 7.35
C GLN A 52 -7.04 5.32 8.49
N SER A 53 -6.55 4.44 9.37
CA SER A 53 -7.23 4.18 10.63
C SER A 53 -6.28 3.78 11.75
N ASN A 54 -6.67 4.15 12.96
CA ASN A 54 -6.05 3.66 14.20
C ASN A 54 -6.64 2.31 14.66
N HIS A 55 -7.73 1.84 14.06
CA HIS A 55 -8.43 0.63 14.43
C HIS A 55 -8.14 -0.50 13.44
N GLU A 56 -7.62 -1.61 13.95
CA GLU A 56 -7.26 -2.79 13.16
C GLU A 56 -8.43 -3.29 12.30
N GLY A 57 -9.62 -3.46 12.90
CA GLY A 57 -10.82 -3.92 12.20
C GLY A 57 -11.25 -3.02 11.04
N GLN A 58 -11.06 -1.70 11.14
CA GLN A 58 -11.43 -0.80 10.05
C GLN A 58 -10.50 -0.93 8.83
N ILE A 59 -9.23 -1.29 9.04
CA ILE A 59 -8.31 -1.59 7.94
C ILE A 59 -8.73 -2.89 7.24
N ILE A 60 -9.14 -3.90 8.02
CA ILE A 60 -9.65 -5.17 7.50
C ILE A 60 -10.94 -4.94 6.69
N ASP A 61 -11.89 -4.20 7.25
CA ASP A 61 -13.15 -3.88 6.58
C ASP A 61 -12.91 -3.10 5.29
N PHE A 62 -11.97 -2.15 5.29
CA PHE A 62 -11.58 -1.42 4.09
C PHE A 62 -11.01 -2.35 3.00
N LEU A 63 -10.10 -3.27 3.36
CA LEU A 63 -9.58 -4.28 2.43
C LEU A 63 -10.69 -5.15 1.84
N HIS A 64 -11.57 -5.68 2.69
CA HIS A 64 -12.67 -6.54 2.28
C HIS A 64 -13.69 -5.79 1.39
N SER A 65 -13.96 -4.52 1.67
CA SER A 65 -14.88 -3.70 0.87
C SER A 65 -14.41 -3.48 -0.58
N HIS A 66 -13.11 -3.66 -0.84
CA HIS A 66 -12.51 -3.53 -2.16
C HIS A 66 -12.16 -4.86 -2.83
N PHE A 67 -12.40 -5.98 -2.15
CA PHE A 67 -12.21 -7.30 -2.70
C PHE A 67 -13.31 -7.63 -3.71
N VAL A 68 -12.89 -8.11 -4.88
CA VAL A 68 -13.79 -8.62 -5.92
C VAL A 68 -13.35 -10.06 -6.20
N PRO A 69 -14.17 -11.08 -5.91
CA PRO A 69 -13.82 -12.46 -6.20
C PRO A 69 -13.78 -12.67 -7.73
N ASP A 70 -12.96 -13.62 -8.19
CA ASP A 70 -12.77 -13.85 -9.63
C ASP A 70 -14.06 -14.31 -10.31
N THR A 71 -14.98 -14.94 -9.56
CA THR A 71 -16.32 -15.33 -10.01
C THR A 71 -17.23 -14.15 -10.36
N ALA A 72 -16.90 -12.93 -9.90
CA ALA A 72 -17.67 -11.72 -10.19
C ALA A 72 -17.15 -10.97 -11.43
N SER A 73 -16.04 -11.41 -12.03
CA SER A 73 -15.52 -10.80 -13.27
C SER A 73 -16.23 -11.38 -14.49
N SER A 74 -16.68 -10.52 -15.41
CA SER A 74 -17.26 -10.90 -16.69
C SER A 74 -16.55 -10.20 -17.85
N ALA A 75 -16.81 -10.63 -19.09
CA ALA A 75 -16.26 -9.96 -20.27
C ALA A 75 -16.71 -8.50 -20.39
N ASP A 76 -17.95 -8.20 -19.98
CA ASP A 76 -18.55 -6.86 -20.04
C ASP A 76 -18.18 -5.97 -18.83
N SER A 77 -17.61 -6.56 -17.78
CA SER A 77 -17.21 -5.86 -16.55
C SER A 77 -15.97 -6.54 -15.96
N PRO A 78 -14.80 -6.33 -16.58
CA PRO A 78 -13.56 -6.93 -16.13
C PRO A 78 -13.17 -6.37 -14.75
N LYS A 79 -12.72 -7.26 -13.86
CA LYS A 79 -12.19 -6.88 -12.55
C LYS A 79 -11.00 -5.92 -12.70
N PRO A 80 -10.96 -4.81 -11.94
CA PRO A 80 -9.83 -3.90 -11.98
C PRO A 80 -8.57 -4.57 -11.40
N LYS A 81 -7.43 -4.31 -12.02
CA LYS A 81 -6.13 -4.72 -11.50
C LYS A 81 -5.86 -3.96 -10.21
N THR A 82 -5.92 -4.65 -9.07
CA THR A 82 -5.90 -4.02 -7.75
C THR A 82 -4.66 -4.47 -6.98
N ALA A 83 -3.91 -3.53 -6.43
CA ALA A 83 -2.82 -3.78 -5.49
C ALA A 83 -2.90 -2.86 -4.27
N VAL A 84 -2.09 -3.13 -3.25
CA VAL A 84 -2.06 -2.38 -2.00
C VAL A 84 -0.68 -1.76 -1.77
N ILE A 85 -0.67 -0.53 -1.30
CA ILE A 85 0.49 0.08 -0.63
C ILE A 85 0.06 0.28 0.81
N ILE A 86 0.71 -0.41 1.74
CA ILE A 86 0.36 -0.35 3.15
C ILE A 86 1.55 0.10 3.99
N ASN A 87 1.35 1.13 4.81
CA ASN A 87 2.19 1.38 5.97
C ASN A 87 1.42 0.92 7.21
N PRO A 88 1.70 -0.28 7.76
CA PRO A 88 0.95 -0.78 8.90
C PRO A 88 1.31 -0.05 10.20
N ALA A 89 2.32 0.82 10.19
CA ALA A 89 2.91 1.44 11.37
C ALA A 89 3.18 0.39 12.46
N ALA A 90 2.70 0.62 13.69
CA ALA A 90 2.90 -0.30 14.80
C ALA A 90 2.27 -1.69 14.56
N TYR A 91 1.20 -1.79 13.76
CA TYR A 91 0.55 -3.07 13.50
C TYR A 91 1.42 -4.04 12.71
N THR A 92 2.50 -3.58 12.06
CA THR A 92 3.40 -4.50 11.36
C THR A 92 3.97 -5.55 12.32
N HIS A 93 4.19 -5.17 13.58
CA HIS A 93 4.81 -6.01 14.59
C HIS A 93 3.81 -6.88 15.37
N THR A 94 2.50 -6.72 15.16
CA THR A 94 1.49 -7.33 16.04
C THR A 94 0.29 -7.94 15.31
N SER A 95 -0.08 -7.41 14.15
CA SER A 95 -1.36 -7.73 13.50
C SER A 95 -1.25 -8.91 12.55
N VAL A 96 -1.54 -10.10 13.08
CA VAL A 96 -1.83 -11.27 12.24
C VAL A 96 -3.18 -11.11 11.51
N ALA A 97 -4.13 -10.36 12.09
CA ALA A 97 -5.46 -10.19 11.50
C ALA A 97 -5.45 -9.40 10.19
N ILE A 98 -4.71 -8.28 10.10
CA ILE A 98 -4.59 -7.52 8.84
C ILE A 98 -3.79 -8.35 7.82
N ARG A 99 -2.74 -9.06 8.25
CA ARG A 99 -1.99 -9.97 7.39
C ARG A 99 -2.92 -11.00 6.74
N ASP A 100 -3.76 -11.66 7.53
CA ASP A 100 -4.65 -12.69 7.02
C ASP A 100 -5.77 -12.10 6.14
N ALA A 101 -6.20 -10.86 6.38
CA ALA A 101 -7.10 -10.13 5.47
C ALA A 101 -6.45 -9.83 4.10
N LEU A 102 -5.18 -9.41 4.08
CA LEU A 102 -4.43 -9.22 2.83
C LEU A 102 -4.31 -10.54 2.05
N LEU A 103 -4.00 -11.64 2.74
CA LEU A 103 -3.91 -12.97 2.12
C LEU A 103 -5.27 -13.48 1.64
N GLY A 104 -6.32 -13.32 2.44
CA GLY A 104 -7.68 -13.75 2.12
C GLY A 104 -8.26 -13.03 0.90
N THR A 105 -7.89 -11.76 0.70
CA THR A 105 -8.28 -11.00 -0.50
C THR A 105 -7.39 -11.26 -1.72
N SER A 106 -6.26 -11.96 -1.53
CA SER A 106 -5.24 -12.22 -2.56
C SER A 106 -4.75 -10.95 -3.27
N LEU A 107 -4.86 -9.79 -2.62
CA LEU A 107 -4.38 -8.53 -3.17
C LEU A 107 -2.86 -8.43 -2.94
N PRO A 108 -2.05 -8.30 -4.01
CA PRO A 108 -0.62 -8.15 -3.83
C PRO A 108 -0.31 -6.78 -3.20
N PHE A 109 0.68 -6.72 -2.32
CA PHE A 109 0.95 -5.51 -1.55
C PHE A 109 2.43 -5.19 -1.40
N ILE A 110 2.73 -3.90 -1.27
CA ILE A 110 4.02 -3.39 -0.81
C ILE A 110 3.86 -2.87 0.60
N GLU A 111 4.75 -3.29 1.49
CA GLU A 111 4.89 -2.73 2.83
C GLU A 111 5.81 -1.52 2.80
N VAL A 112 5.38 -0.40 3.38
CA VAL A 112 6.13 0.85 3.43
C VAL A 112 6.31 1.30 4.88
N HIS A 113 7.52 1.73 5.23
CA HIS A 113 7.83 2.40 6.50
C HIS A 113 8.58 3.70 6.24
N ILE A 114 8.08 4.80 6.81
CA ILE A 114 8.73 6.13 6.68
C ILE A 114 10.14 6.09 7.30
N SER A 115 10.27 5.54 8.50
CA SER A 115 11.54 5.36 9.20
C SER A 115 12.18 4.00 8.90
N ASN A 116 13.50 3.90 9.08
CA ASN A 116 14.18 2.59 9.08
C ASN A 116 13.84 1.84 10.38
N VAL A 117 12.97 0.82 10.30
CA VAL A 117 12.54 0.05 11.48
C VAL A 117 13.66 -0.83 12.05
N HIS A 118 14.65 -1.22 11.25
CA HIS A 118 15.79 -2.01 11.71
C HIS A 118 16.83 -1.20 12.50
N ALA A 119 16.82 0.13 12.37
CA ALA A 119 17.66 1.01 13.17
C ALA A 119 17.05 1.38 14.53
N ARG A 120 15.92 0.76 14.89
CA ARG A 120 15.13 1.07 16.09
C ARG A 120 15.19 -0.08 17.10
N GLU A 121 14.28 -0.06 18.08
CA GLU A 121 14.20 -1.07 19.13
C GLU A 121 14.01 -2.48 18.55
N SER A 122 14.57 -3.51 19.21
CA SER A 122 14.59 -4.88 18.71
C SER A 122 13.20 -5.46 18.42
N PHE A 123 12.17 -5.06 19.17
CA PHE A 123 10.80 -5.51 18.90
C PHE A 123 10.24 -4.99 17.56
N ARG A 124 10.90 -4.01 16.91
CA ARG A 124 10.51 -3.47 15.60
C ARG A 124 11.17 -4.18 14.43
N SER A 125 12.08 -5.12 14.67
CA SER A 125 12.76 -5.84 13.59
C SER A 125 11.87 -6.92 12.96
N HIS A 126 10.83 -7.39 13.66
CA HIS A 126 9.88 -8.39 13.17
C HIS A 126 8.65 -7.73 12.54
N SER A 127 8.27 -8.19 11.36
CA SER A 127 7.03 -7.83 10.67
C SER A 127 6.27 -9.09 10.30
N TYR A 128 4.97 -9.10 10.58
CA TYR A 128 4.03 -10.15 10.13
C TYR A 128 3.66 -10.01 8.65
N PHE A 129 4.09 -8.93 7.99
CA PHE A 129 3.71 -8.56 6.63
C PHE A 129 4.85 -8.84 5.64
N SER A 130 6.10 -8.62 6.06
CA SER A 130 7.26 -8.61 5.18
C SER A 130 7.50 -9.93 4.45
N ASP A 131 7.15 -11.07 5.04
CA ASP A 131 7.31 -12.40 4.41
C ASP A 131 6.28 -12.70 3.32
N LYS A 132 5.23 -11.88 3.21
CA LYS A 132 4.15 -11.99 2.23
C LYS A 132 4.06 -10.81 1.28
N ALA A 133 4.75 -9.71 1.58
CA ALA A 133 4.80 -8.53 0.73
C ALA A 133 5.51 -8.86 -0.60
N THR A 134 5.07 -8.21 -1.69
CA THR A 134 5.81 -8.20 -2.96
C THR A 134 7.16 -7.50 -2.80
N GLY A 135 7.21 -6.49 -1.93
CA GLY A 135 8.43 -5.80 -1.54
C GLY A 135 8.21 -5.01 -0.26
N VAL A 136 9.31 -4.70 0.42
CA VAL A 136 9.32 -3.87 1.62
C VAL A 136 10.22 -2.67 1.37
N ILE A 137 9.69 -1.47 1.58
CA ILE A 137 10.42 -0.21 1.45
C ILE A 137 10.45 0.46 2.81
N MET A 138 11.63 0.76 3.33
CA MET A 138 11.76 1.39 4.65
C MET A 138 12.87 2.43 4.70
N GLY A 139 12.68 3.47 5.52
CA GLY A 139 13.71 4.47 5.78
C GLY A 139 13.95 5.49 4.67
N LEU A 140 13.13 5.48 3.60
CA LEU A 140 13.18 6.48 2.53
C LEU A 140 12.23 7.66 2.78
N GLY A 141 11.74 7.82 4.01
CA GLY A 141 10.77 8.85 4.35
C GLY A 141 9.49 8.71 3.54
N VAL A 142 8.90 9.86 3.17
CA VAL A 142 7.69 9.91 2.34
C VAL A 142 7.91 9.41 0.91
N TYR A 143 9.15 9.46 0.40
CA TYR A 143 9.47 8.98 -0.96
C TYR A 143 9.22 7.48 -1.12
N GLY A 144 9.25 6.70 -0.04
CA GLY A 144 8.94 5.27 -0.09
C GLY A 144 7.54 4.96 -0.66
N TYR A 145 6.57 5.86 -0.47
CA TYR A 145 5.24 5.73 -1.05
C TYR A 145 5.25 5.97 -2.57
N THR A 146 6.01 6.96 -3.03
CA THR A 146 6.19 7.23 -4.47
C THR A 146 6.88 6.04 -5.14
N ALA A 147 7.96 5.52 -4.54
CA ALA A 147 8.66 4.35 -5.04
C ALA A 147 7.74 3.11 -5.14
N ALA A 148 6.89 2.88 -4.14
CA ALA A 148 5.91 1.79 -4.17
C ALA A 148 4.86 1.96 -5.29
N LEU A 149 4.35 3.17 -5.49
CA LEU A 149 3.40 3.49 -6.57
C LEU A 149 4.04 3.29 -7.95
N GLU A 150 5.25 3.83 -8.16
CA GLU A 150 5.97 3.72 -9.42
C GLU A 150 6.35 2.27 -9.74
N PHE A 151 6.72 1.48 -8.73
CA PHE A 151 6.93 0.05 -8.90
C PHE A 151 5.67 -0.64 -9.47
N TRP A 152 4.50 -0.39 -8.89
CA TRP A 152 3.25 -1.00 -9.37
C TRP A 152 2.94 -0.61 -10.81
N ALA A 153 3.14 0.67 -11.16
CA ALA A 153 2.98 1.15 -12.53
C ALA A 153 3.91 0.39 -13.49
N GLN A 154 5.21 0.34 -13.19
CA GLN A 154 6.20 -0.35 -14.02
C GLN A 154 5.90 -1.85 -14.15
N LYS A 155 5.54 -2.51 -13.05
CA LYS A 155 5.18 -3.93 -13.03
C LYS A 155 3.99 -4.21 -13.93
N TRP A 156 2.95 -3.38 -13.85
CA TRP A 156 1.76 -3.56 -14.68
C TRP A 156 1.99 -3.24 -16.15
N ASP A 157 2.82 -2.23 -16.47
CA ASP A 157 3.21 -1.94 -17.85
C ASP A 157 4.02 -3.11 -18.45
N ALA A 158 4.88 -3.75 -17.67
CA ALA A 158 5.67 -4.90 -18.13
C ALA A 158 4.80 -6.14 -18.40
N GLU A 159 3.82 -6.41 -17.53
CA GLU A 159 2.86 -7.51 -17.71
C GLU A 159 2.02 -7.30 -18.97
N GLU A 160 1.54 -6.07 -19.22
CA GLU A 160 0.74 -5.77 -20.42
C GLU A 160 1.54 -5.87 -21.72
N ARG A 161 2.84 -5.56 -21.73
CA ARG A 161 3.72 -5.81 -22.89
C ARG A 161 3.90 -7.30 -23.17
N THR A 162 4.02 -8.11 -22.12
CA THR A 162 4.19 -9.56 -22.24
C THR A 162 2.91 -10.22 -22.79
N ASP A 163 1.74 -9.77 -22.33
CA ASP A 163 0.44 -10.26 -22.81
C ASP A 163 0.15 -9.88 -24.28
N GLN A 164 0.79 -8.84 -24.79
CA GLN A 164 0.64 -8.36 -26.18
C GLN A 164 1.60 -9.02 -27.18
N GLY A 165 2.50 -9.91 -26.73
CA GLY A 165 3.29 -10.76 -27.63
C GLY A 165 4.59 -10.16 -28.16
N ASP A 166 5.21 -9.21 -27.45
CA ASP A 166 6.61 -8.84 -27.70
C ASP A 166 7.52 -9.98 -27.18
N GLN A 167 7.71 -11.01 -28.01
CA GLN A 167 8.87 -11.92 -27.99
C GLN A 167 10.02 -11.35 -28.80
#